data_AF-A0A922WVJ8-F1
#
_entry.id   AF-A0A922WVJ8-F1
#
_cell.length_a   1.000
_cell.length_b   1.000
_cell.length_c   1.000
_cell.angle_alpha   90.00
_cell.angle_beta   90.00
_cell.angle_gamma   90.00
#
_symmetry.space_group_name_H-M   'P 1'
#
loop_
_entity.id
_entity.type
_entity.pdbx_description
1 polymer ?
#
loop_
_entity_poly.entity_id
_entity_poly.type
_entity_poly.pdbx_seq_one_letter_code
_entity_poly.pdbx_strand_id
1 'polypeptide(L)'
;MGPVCWAAIVESIRQVGIRCYSGENPALMAELERTNEVMGQRFLERGWSEQQLEGFRRQMGETDEPTELLCANEDATQMYHGFASAKPSDIAITTEEMLARPGPPEWGTCL
;
A
#
# COMPACT_ATOMS: atom_id res chain seq x y z
N MET A 1 13.14 6.10 1.70
CA MET A 1 11.87 5.37 2.00
C MET A 1 11.87 4.69 3.37
N GLY A 2 10.84 4.87 4.21
CA GLY A 2 10.59 4.10 5.46
C GLY A 2 9.40 3.13 5.37
N PRO A 3 9.24 2.18 6.31
CA PRO A 3 8.23 1.12 6.21
C PRO A 3 6.80 1.63 6.22
N VAL A 4 6.47 2.65 7.03
CA VAL A 4 5.09 3.18 7.04
C VAL A 4 4.78 3.92 5.73
N CYS A 5 5.76 4.62 5.14
CA CYS A 5 5.58 5.23 3.84
C CYS A 5 5.34 4.20 2.73
N TRP A 6 6.12 3.12 2.71
CA TRP A 6 5.91 2.04 1.75
C TRP A 6 4.52 1.41 1.89
N ALA A 7 4.07 1.16 3.12
CA ALA A 7 2.71 0.67 3.38
C ALA A 7 1.64 1.63 2.86
N ALA A 8 1.86 2.94 2.94
CA ALA A 8 0.90 3.94 2.49
C ALA A 8 0.76 3.92 0.96
N ILE A 9 1.88 3.80 0.25
CA ILE A 9 1.91 3.66 -1.21
C ILE A 9 1.18 2.39 -1.63
N VAL A 10 1.50 1.25 -1.00
CA VAL A 10 0.84 -0.04 -1.30
C VAL A 10 -0.66 0.03 -1.04
N GLU A 11 -1.10 0.61 0.07
CA GLU A 11 -2.53 0.71 0.39
C GLU A 11 -3.29 1.63 -0.57
N SER A 12 -2.73 2.80 -0.89
CA SER A 12 -3.33 3.74 -1.84
C SER A 12 -3.50 3.07 -3.22
N ILE A 13 -2.43 2.44 -3.73
CA ILE A 13 -2.46 1.77 -5.05
C ILE A 13 -3.42 0.59 -5.06
N ARG A 14 -3.47 -0.18 -3.96
CA ARG A 14 -4.42 -1.29 -3.83
C ARG A 14 -5.85 -0.80 -3.94
N GLN A 15 -6.19 0.31 -3.28
CA GLN A 15 -7.55 0.87 -3.32
C GLN A 15 -7.91 1.43 -4.69
N VAL A 16 -6.98 2.11 -5.36
CA VAL A 16 -7.14 2.53 -6.76
C VAL A 16 -7.38 1.31 -7.66
N GLY A 17 -6.60 0.24 -7.51
CA GLY A 17 -6.77 -0.99 -8.27
C GLY A 17 -8.13 -1.66 -8.04
N ILE A 18 -8.59 -1.75 -6.78
CA ILE A 18 -9.90 -2.33 -6.43
C ILE A 18 -11.05 -1.51 -7.03
N ARG A 19 -10.97 -0.17 -6.91
CA ARG A 19 -12.11 0.72 -7.16
C ARG A 19 -12.17 1.26 -8.58
N CYS A 20 -11.04 1.44 -9.24
CA CYS A 20 -10.94 2.09 -10.55
C CYS A 20 -10.57 1.12 -11.68
N TYR A 21 -9.84 0.03 -11.39
CA TYR A 21 -9.28 -0.89 -12.39
C TYR A 21 -9.59 -2.36 -12.08
N SER A 22 -10.79 -2.60 -11.56
CA SER A 22 -11.21 -3.93 -11.10
C SER A 22 -11.09 -4.97 -12.22
N GLY A 23 -10.28 -6.01 -11.97
CA GLY A 23 -10.09 -7.14 -12.88
C GLY A 23 -8.97 -6.99 -13.92
N GLU A 24 -8.30 -5.83 -14.01
CA GLU A 24 -7.28 -5.62 -15.06
C GLU A 24 -5.95 -6.33 -14.80
N ASN A 25 -5.44 -6.29 -13.56
CA ASN A 25 -4.13 -6.84 -13.21
C ASN A 25 -4.19 -7.77 -12.00
N PRO A 26 -4.73 -8.99 -12.14
CA PRO A 26 -4.93 -9.91 -11.01
C PRO A 26 -3.62 -10.29 -10.29
N ALA A 27 -2.51 -10.37 -11.02
CA ALA A 27 -1.20 -10.67 -10.44
C ALA A 27 -0.67 -9.53 -9.56
N LEU A 28 -0.82 -8.27 -10.01
CA LEU A 28 -0.47 -7.09 -9.21
C LEU A 28 -1.35 -7.04 -7.96
N MET A 29 -2.67 -7.21 -8.12
CA MET A 29 -3.61 -7.13 -7.00
C MET A 29 -3.34 -8.19 -5.94
N ALA A 30 -3.02 -9.43 -6.35
CA ALA A 30 -2.64 -10.48 -5.42
C ALA A 30 -1.38 -10.13 -4.63
N GLU A 31 -0.39 -9.51 -5.28
CA GLU A 31 0.85 -9.09 -4.62
C GLU A 31 0.65 -7.90 -3.69
N LEU A 32 -0.18 -6.92 -4.06
CA LEU A 32 -0.54 -5.79 -3.21
C LEU A 32 -1.30 -6.24 -1.96
N GLU A 33 -2.24 -7.18 -2.09
CA GLU A 33 -2.97 -7.75 -0.95
C GLU A 33 -2.03 -8.49 0.00
N ARG A 34 -1.20 -9.39 -0.54
CA ARG A 34 -0.18 -10.12 0.23
C ARG A 34 0.76 -9.16 0.96
N THR A 35 1.22 -8.12 0.28
CA THR A 35 2.12 -7.11 0.88
C THR A 35 1.44 -6.37 2.02
N ASN A 36 0.18 -5.95 1.83
CA ASN A 36 -0.59 -5.26 2.86
C ASN A 36 -0.84 -6.10 4.11
N GLU A 37 -1.09 -7.40 3.94
CA GLU A 37 -1.23 -8.35 5.05
C GLU A 37 0.07 -8.50 5.83
N VAL A 38 1.19 -8.77 5.14
CA VAL A 38 2.50 -8.99 5.77
C VAL A 38 2.97 -7.74 6.50
N MET A 39 2.84 -6.56 5.89
CA MET A 39 3.21 -5.29 6.54
C MET A 39 2.32 -4.99 7.74
N GLY A 40 1.01 -5.19 7.62
CA GLY A 40 0.07 -5.01 8.73
C GLY A 40 0.42 -5.91 9.92
N GLN A 41 0.64 -7.19 9.68
CA GLN A 41 1.07 -8.14 10.70
C GLN A 41 2.38 -7.69 11.38
N ARG A 42 3.35 -7.24 10.57
CA ARG A 42 4.63 -6.75 11.11
C ARG A 42 4.49 -5.49 11.95
N PHE A 43 3.55 -4.61 11.62
CA PHE A 43 3.31 -3.40 12.40
C PHE A 43 2.70 -3.73 13.76
N LEU A 44 1.76 -4.68 13.79
CA LEU A 44 1.16 -5.20 15.03
C LEU A 44 2.23 -5.84 15.94
N GLU A 45 3.10 -6.68 15.38
CA GLU A 45 4.23 -7.29 16.10
C GLU A 45 5.19 -6.25 16.70
N ARG A 46 5.19 -5.03 16.17
CA ARG A 46 6.11 -3.95 16.53
C ARG A 46 5.44 -2.79 17.25
N GLY A 47 4.26 -3.04 17.82
CA GLY A 47 3.64 -2.15 18.80
C GLY A 47 2.56 -1.23 18.24
N TRP A 48 2.16 -1.37 16.98
CA TRP A 48 0.86 -0.83 16.57
C TRP A 48 -0.27 -1.67 17.17
N SER A 49 -1.37 -1.00 17.48
CA SER A 49 -2.65 -1.63 17.78
C SER A 49 -3.46 -1.85 16.51
N GLU A 50 -4.46 -2.73 16.58
CA GLU A 50 -5.44 -2.93 15.50
C GLU A 50 -6.12 -1.62 15.11
N GLN A 51 -6.49 -0.79 16.10
CA GLN A 51 -7.10 0.51 15.84
C GLN A 51 -6.20 1.44 15.03
N GLN A 52 -4.89 1.44 15.31
CA GLN A 52 -3.92 2.23 14.54
C GLN A 52 -3.78 1.69 13.11
N LEU A 53 -3.74 0.37 12.93
CA LEU A 53 -3.65 -0.25 11.61
C LEU A 53 -4.92 0.01 10.77
N GLU A 54 -6.10 -0.14 11.36
CA GLU A 54 -7.37 0.17 10.70
C GLU A 54 -7.49 1.65 10.34
N GLY A 55 -7.12 2.54 11.26
CA GLY A 55 -7.10 3.99 11.01
C GLY A 55 -6.14 4.35 9.87
N PHE A 56 -4.96 3.74 9.85
CA PHE A 56 -3.99 3.91 8.78
C PHE A 56 -4.52 3.46 7.42
N ARG A 57 -5.11 2.25 7.35
CA ARG A 57 -5.68 1.72 6.10
C ARG A 57 -6.82 2.59 5.57
N ARG A 58 -7.71 3.06 6.46
CA ARG A 58 -8.79 3.99 6.09
C ARG A 58 -8.24 5.28 5.49
N GLN A 59 -7.23 5.86 6.15
CA GLN A 59 -6.65 7.14 5.76
C GLN A 59 -5.84 7.05 4.46
N MET A 60 -4.90 6.10 4.37
CA MET A 60 -4.03 5.96 3.19
C MET A 60 -4.74 5.33 2.01
N GLY A 61 -5.78 4.53 2.27
CA GLY A 61 -6.61 3.94 1.25
C GLY A 61 -7.72 4.84 0.72
N GLU A 62 -7.81 6.08 1.22
CA GLU A 62 -8.86 7.04 0.85
C GLU A 62 -10.25 6.39 0.89
N THR A 63 -10.51 5.56 1.91
CA THR A 63 -11.72 4.72 1.97
C THR A 63 -12.99 5.56 2.04
N ASP A 64 -12.90 6.75 2.62
CA ASP A 64 -14.01 7.68 2.76
C ASP A 64 -14.17 8.62 1.54
N GLU A 65 -13.20 8.63 0.61
CA GLU A 65 -13.26 9.42 -0.63
C GLU A 65 -14.26 8.78 -1.61
N PRO A 66 -15.12 9.54 -2.31
CA PRO A 66 -15.98 9.01 -3.37
C PRO A 66 -15.19 8.34 -4.51
N THR A 67 -15.71 7.24 -5.04
CA THR A 67 -15.01 6.49 -6.11
C THR A 67 -14.80 7.33 -7.35
N GLU A 68 -15.75 8.18 -7.73
CA GLU A 68 -15.58 9.04 -8.91
C GLU A 68 -14.44 10.04 -8.73
N LEU A 69 -14.21 10.54 -7.51
CA LEU A 69 -13.11 11.47 -7.21
C LEU A 69 -11.77 10.76 -7.17
N LEU A 70 -11.70 9.59 -6.53
CA LEU A 70 -10.48 8.77 -6.51
C LEU A 70 -10.06 8.37 -7.93
N CYS A 71 -10.99 7.93 -8.77
CA CYS A 71 -10.69 7.48 -10.14
C CYS A 71 -10.45 8.64 -11.12
N ALA A 72 -10.83 9.88 -10.76
CA ALA A 72 -10.50 11.08 -11.50
C ALA A 72 -9.16 11.71 -11.07
N ASN A 73 -8.54 11.21 -10.00
CA ASN A 73 -7.24 11.69 -9.53
C ASN A 73 -6.10 11.15 -10.42
N GLU A 74 -5.55 12.03 -11.27
CA GLU A 74 -4.48 11.68 -12.21
C GLU A 74 -3.22 11.16 -11.50
N ASP A 75 -2.86 11.73 -10.34
CA ASP A 75 -1.67 11.29 -9.60
C ASP A 75 -1.85 9.86 -9.07
N ALA A 76 -3.01 9.58 -8.46
CA ALA A 76 -3.32 8.26 -7.90
C ALA A 76 -3.38 7.17 -9.00
N THR A 77 -4.03 7.49 -10.12
CA THR A 77 -4.12 6.59 -11.27
C THR A 77 -2.77 6.39 -11.97
N GLN A 78 -1.94 7.44 -12.09
CA GLN A 78 -0.59 7.33 -12.63
C GLN A 78 0.30 6.45 -11.76
N MET A 79 0.22 6.56 -10.43
CA MET A 79 0.93 5.67 -9.51
C MET A 79 0.53 4.20 -9.72
N TYR A 80 -0.77 3.91 -9.84
CA TYR A 80 -1.24 2.56 -10.16
C TYR A 80 -0.67 2.05 -11.49
N HIS A 81 -0.70 2.85 -12.56
CA HIS A 81 -0.14 2.44 -13.84
C HIS A 81 1.37 2.22 -13.80
N GLY A 82 2.11 2.98 -12.98
CA GLY A 82 3.53 2.74 -12.73
C GLY A 82 3.77 1.36 -12.11
N PHE A 83 2.95 0.96 -11.13
CA PHE A 83 3.05 -0.35 -10.50
C PHE A 83 2.55 -1.48 -11.39
N ALA A 84 1.50 -1.25 -12.19
CA ALA A 84 1.03 -2.21 -13.18
C ALA A 84 2.06 -2.48 -14.29
N SER A 85 2.95 -1.52 -14.53
CA SER A 85 4.06 -1.67 -15.48
C SER A 85 5.31 -2.30 -14.85
N ALA A 86 5.39 -2.35 -13.51
CA ALA A 86 6.48 -2.98 -12.77
C ALA A 86 6.27 -4.49 -12.62
N LYS A 87 7.31 -5.24 -12.27
CA LYS A 87 7.15 -6.67 -11.96
C LYS A 87 6.62 -6.79 -10.52
N PRO A 88 5.62 -7.65 -10.25
CA PRO A 88 5.18 -7.90 -8.88
C PRO A 88 6.32 -8.30 -7.92
N SER A 89 7.36 -8.96 -8.43
CA SER A 89 8.57 -9.27 -7.64
C SER A 89 9.27 -8.05 -7.05
N ASP A 90 9.17 -6.89 -7.69
CA ASP A 90 9.85 -5.67 -7.24
C ASP A 90 9.15 -5.09 -5.99
N ILE A 91 7.83 -5.30 -5.89
CA ILE A 91 7.03 -4.98 -4.70
C ILE A 91 7.46 -5.88 -3.54
N ALA A 92 7.62 -7.18 -3.79
CA ALA A 92 8.06 -8.14 -2.78
C ALA A 92 9.44 -7.79 -2.22
N ILE A 93 10.42 -7.54 -3.11
CA ILE A 93 11.80 -7.18 -2.73
C ILE A 93 11.82 -5.91 -1.88
N THR A 94 11.13 -4.86 -2.34
CA THR A 94 11.05 -3.58 -1.61
C THR A 94 10.41 -3.78 -0.23
N THR A 95 9.38 -4.61 -0.15
CA THR A 95 8.71 -4.94 1.12
C THR A 95 9.66 -5.64 2.08
N GLU A 96 10.40 -6.64 1.62
CA GLU A 96 11.38 -7.35 2.46
C GLU A 96 12.45 -6.40 3.01
N GLU A 97 12.98 -5.50 2.18
CA GLU A 97 13.93 -4.47 2.61
C GLU A 97 13.35 -3.55 3.69
N MET A 98 12.08 -3.16 3.57
CA MET A 98 11.43 -2.30 4.57
C MET A 98 11.23 -3.05 5.91
N LEU A 99 10.85 -4.32 5.87
CA LEU A 99 10.56 -5.12 7.07
C LEU A 99 11.82 -5.62 7.78
N ALA A 100 12.95 -5.69 7.06
CA ALA A 100 14.26 -6.04 7.63
C ALA A 100 14.81 -5.00 8.60
N ARG A 101 14.34 -3.74 8.52
CA ARG A 101 14.79 -2.65 9.40
C ARG A 101 14.40 -2.94 10.86
N PRO A 102 15.27 -2.73 11.85
CA PRO A 102 14.93 -2.93 13.26
C PRO A 102 14.05 -1.79 13.80
N GLY A 103 13.39 -2.01 14.94
CA GLY A 103 12.61 -0.99 15.65
C GLY A 103 11.12 -0.91 15.27
N PRO A 104 10.37 0.00 15.88
CA PRO A 104 8.95 0.21 15.56
C PRO A 104 8.74 0.69 14.12
N PRO A 105 7.52 0.60 13.57
CA PRO A 105 7.22 1.13 12.24
C PRO A 105 7.33 2.66 12.24
N GLU A 106 8.22 3.20 11.43
CA GLU A 106 8.42 4.65 11.25
C GLU A 106 8.14 5.08 9.81
N TRP A 107 7.71 6.33 9.63
CA TRP A 107 7.45 6.92 8.31
C TRP A 107 8.71 6.97 7.44
N GLY A 108 9.84 7.43 7.98
CA GLY A 108 11.04 7.74 7.19
C GLY A 108 10.76 8.79 6.11
N THR A 109 11.64 8.89 5.10
CA THR A 109 11.35 9.66 3.88
C THR A 109 10.39 8.89 2.99
N CYS A 110 9.56 9.57 2.19
CA CYS A 110 8.79 8.97 1.09
C CYS A 110 9.45 9.15 -0.29
N LEU A 111 10.66 9.72 -0.28
CA LEU A 111 11.52 10.01 -1.41
C LEU A 111 12.87 9.33 -1.17
#